data_AF-A0A6C0HUY0-F1
#
_entry.id   AF-A0A6C0HUY0-F1
#
_cell.length_a   1.000
_cell.length_b   1.000
_cell.length_c   1.000
_cell.angle_alpha   90.00
_cell.angle_beta   90.00
_cell.angle_gamma   90.00
#
_symmetry.space_group_name_H-M   'P 1'
#
loop_
_entity.id
_entity.type
_entity.pdbx_description
1 polymer ?
#
loop_
_entity_poly.entity_id
_entity_poly.type
_entity_poly.pdbx_seq_one_letter_code
_entity_poly.pdbx_strand_id
1 'polypeptide(L)'
;MNNNIKVSIDNGILSLQICNTDFILDQEQIVHIMNNTTKKWIMNDNSKYPYFNNSETNKKTTLLHFLYDNKHKYQFKNNNIYDLKVDNVIIMDIKNEYHDVICNNYNIIDCNIGHYRQDKYFNPYWKCENLNFIILCSENILFELTEEQFKKILEYEEFIDFKLTWTYLFHKNSRNIYTRYKTDKININHIIEDFNINNIKYIENNNIIDFTNDKARHVFLTTHNLEDCIKIEKKNKERMNYMDNLVKEKYNLLKIYKGHIRNIGRDAFMEKNRMWKTYDEEENKNIYLMYCEPNDFIILCKKSINKIKEFEKNNTGKITWHRHVNGYVQGSNNLYIHQVITGCHGNGQGTMDKSVDHIDRDPLNNCFDNLKIATRKEQQENTKSADGERKARSKSAKPLPDGITNDMMKKYIVYYKECYNKEKNLYREFFKIEKHPKLEKPWIGSKSNKISIIDKLTEANNQFDLLS
;
A
#
# COMPACT_ATOMS: atom_id res chain seq x y z
N MET A 1 12.98 -54.02 30.40
CA MET A 1 13.45 -52.61 30.29
C MET A 1 14.84 -52.62 29.67
N ASN A 2 15.30 -51.52 29.06
CA ASN A 2 16.72 -51.38 28.72
C ASN A 2 17.48 -51.09 30.01
N ASN A 3 18.43 -51.95 30.40
CA ASN A 3 19.22 -51.77 31.64
C ASN A 3 20.19 -50.57 31.60
N ASN A 4 20.23 -49.85 30.49
CA ASN A 4 21.15 -48.75 30.20
C ASN A 4 20.52 -47.36 30.34
N ILE A 5 19.28 -47.26 30.85
CA ILE A 5 18.55 -45.98 31.03
C ILE A 5 18.11 -45.82 32.49
N LYS A 6 18.37 -44.66 33.10
CA LYS A 6 17.82 -44.25 34.40
C LYS A 6 17.36 -42.79 34.36
N VAL A 7 16.26 -42.47 35.03
CA VAL A 7 15.82 -41.08 35.27
C VAL A 7 16.32 -40.64 36.64
N SER A 8 16.80 -39.41 36.74
CA SER A 8 17.25 -38.77 37.98
C SER A 8 16.74 -37.33 38.07
N ILE A 9 16.59 -36.83 39.29
CA ILE A 9 16.31 -35.42 39.57
C ILE A 9 17.33 -34.99 40.61
N ASP A 10 18.12 -33.97 40.31
CA ASP A 10 19.05 -33.35 41.25
C ASP A 10 18.92 -31.82 41.18
N ASN A 11 18.87 -31.17 42.35
CA ASN A 11 18.69 -29.72 42.46
C ASN A 11 17.51 -29.13 41.62
N GLY A 12 16.48 -29.93 41.36
CA GLY A 12 15.33 -29.56 40.51
C GLY A 12 15.57 -29.73 38.99
N ILE A 13 16.78 -30.08 38.57
CA ILE A 13 17.13 -30.41 37.19
C ILE A 13 16.77 -31.88 36.93
N LEU A 14 15.99 -32.11 35.88
CA LEU A 14 15.60 -33.43 35.40
C LEU A 14 16.65 -33.96 34.43
N SER A 15 17.17 -35.16 34.69
CA SER A 15 18.21 -35.79 33.86
C SER A 15 17.92 -37.25 33.54
N LEU A 16 18.49 -37.70 32.42
CA LEU A 16 18.37 -39.07 31.92
C LEU A 16 19.78 -39.63 31.69
N GLN A 17 20.18 -40.59 32.51
CA GLN A 17 21.39 -41.36 32.30
C GLN A 17 21.15 -42.37 31.16
N ILE A 18 21.90 -42.27 30.06
CA ILE A 18 21.93 -43.27 28.99
C ILE A 18 23.37 -43.75 28.79
N CYS A 19 23.61 -45.06 28.87
CA CYS A 19 24.93 -45.67 28.65
C CYS A 19 26.06 -45.06 29.52
N ASN A 20 25.74 -44.67 30.76
CA ASN A 20 26.63 -44.00 31.73
C ASN A 20 27.04 -42.56 31.35
N THR A 21 26.26 -41.87 30.52
CA THR A 21 26.34 -40.40 30.35
C THR A 21 24.98 -39.78 30.67
N ASP A 22 25.00 -38.66 31.39
CA ASP A 22 23.80 -37.99 31.87
C ASP A 22 23.42 -36.84 30.94
N PHE A 23 22.16 -36.83 30.48
CA PHE A 23 21.61 -35.81 29.59
C PHE A 23 20.54 -35.01 30.33
N ILE A 24 20.61 -33.68 30.28
CA ILE A 24 19.54 -32.80 30.82
C ILE A 24 18.47 -32.69 29.74
N LEU A 25 17.21 -32.91 30.11
CA LEU A 25 16.08 -33.07 29.19
C LEU A 25 14.79 -32.54 29.80
N ASP A 26 13.89 -32.04 28.95
CA ASP A 26 12.54 -31.70 29.33
C ASP A 26 11.69 -32.97 29.57
N GLN A 27 10.67 -32.86 30.41
CA GLN A 27 9.83 -33.98 30.82
C GLN A 27 9.21 -34.71 29.61
N GLU A 28 8.76 -33.99 28.59
CA GLU A 28 8.19 -34.56 27.37
C GLU A 28 9.20 -35.38 26.56
N GLN A 29 10.47 -34.95 26.52
CA GLN A 29 11.54 -35.67 25.83
C GLN A 29 11.87 -36.98 26.52
N ILE A 30 11.93 -36.99 27.87
CA ILE A 30 12.12 -38.23 28.65
C ILE A 30 10.96 -39.19 28.41
N VAL A 31 9.70 -38.71 28.44
CA VAL A 31 8.52 -39.53 28.12
C VAL A 31 8.61 -40.09 26.70
N HIS A 32 9.05 -39.30 25.72
CA HIS A 32 9.22 -39.75 24.33
C HIS A 32 10.28 -40.87 24.19
N ILE A 33 11.42 -40.73 24.87
CA ILE A 33 12.48 -41.76 24.89
C ILE A 33 12.00 -43.02 25.61
N MET A 34 11.37 -42.89 26.77
CA MET A 34 10.92 -44.01 27.60
C MET A 34 9.79 -44.81 26.94
N ASN A 35 8.89 -44.17 26.20
CA ASN A 35 7.86 -44.85 25.42
C ASN A 35 8.45 -45.68 24.25
N ASN A 36 9.62 -45.30 23.72
CA ASN A 36 10.29 -45.97 22.61
C ASN A 36 11.16 -47.18 23.07
N THR A 37 10.58 -48.02 23.93
CA THR A 37 11.25 -49.17 24.58
C THR A 37 11.92 -50.19 23.64
N THR A 38 11.56 -50.22 22.36
CA THR A 38 12.13 -51.12 21.34
C THR A 38 13.51 -50.67 20.83
N LYS A 39 13.91 -49.42 21.04
CA LYS A 39 15.20 -48.90 20.57
C LYS A 39 16.31 -49.34 21.54
N LYS A 40 17.33 -50.04 21.03
CA LYS A 40 18.53 -50.41 21.80
C LYS A 40 19.60 -49.34 21.62
N TRP A 41 19.83 -48.56 22.67
CA TRP A 41 20.86 -47.50 22.69
C TRP A 41 22.25 -48.10 22.89
N ILE A 42 23.19 -47.63 22.08
CA ILE A 42 24.59 -48.03 22.00
C ILE A 42 25.44 -46.76 22.06
N MET A 43 26.58 -46.79 22.73
CA MET A 43 27.56 -45.71 22.70
C MET A 43 28.96 -46.32 22.53
N ASN A 44 29.87 -45.55 21.93
CA ASN A 44 31.28 -45.91 21.81
C ASN A 44 32.13 -44.63 21.81
N ASP A 45 33.43 -44.78 22.02
CA ASP A 45 34.37 -43.67 22.30
C ASP A 45 34.43 -42.61 21.19
N ASN A 46 34.05 -42.99 19.96
CA ASN A 46 34.00 -42.11 18.79
C ASN A 46 32.63 -41.40 18.59
N SER A 47 31.63 -41.63 19.45
CA SER A 47 30.28 -41.07 19.31
C SER A 47 29.94 -40.13 20.47
N LYS A 48 29.75 -38.83 20.18
CA LYS A 48 29.34 -37.81 21.16
C LYS A 48 27.97 -38.05 21.82
N TYR A 49 27.16 -38.95 21.27
CA TYR A 49 25.81 -39.27 21.74
C TYR A 49 25.54 -40.77 21.61
N PRO A 50 24.73 -41.36 22.51
CA PRO A 50 24.12 -42.66 22.29
C PRO A 50 23.36 -42.69 20.96
N TYR A 51 23.34 -43.85 20.30
CA TYR A 51 22.60 -44.06 19.06
C TYR A 51 21.94 -45.44 19.03
N PHE A 52 20.94 -45.61 18.16
CA PHE A 52 20.44 -46.93 17.78
C PHE A 52 20.57 -47.12 16.26
N ASN A 53 20.63 -48.39 15.82
CA ASN A 53 20.51 -48.73 14.40
C ASN A 53 19.01 -48.82 14.07
N ASN A 54 18.52 -48.00 13.14
CA ASN A 54 17.13 -48.05 12.70
C ASN A 54 16.93 -49.20 11.70
N SER A 55 16.17 -50.21 12.10
CA SER A 55 15.87 -51.43 11.31
C SER A 55 15.18 -51.18 9.98
N GLU A 56 14.42 -50.08 9.84
CA GLU A 56 13.67 -49.77 8.61
C GLU A 56 14.54 -49.08 7.55
N THR A 57 15.62 -48.40 7.96
CA THR A 57 16.46 -47.56 7.09
C THR A 57 17.92 -47.99 7.04
N ASN A 58 18.32 -48.97 7.87
CA ASN A 58 19.72 -49.38 8.14
C ASN A 58 20.68 -48.21 8.49
N LYS A 59 20.15 -47.08 8.94
CA LYS A 59 20.92 -45.90 9.36
C LYS A 59 21.07 -45.81 10.87
N LYS A 60 22.17 -45.22 11.34
CA LYS A 60 22.35 -44.85 12.74
C LYS A 60 21.56 -43.58 13.06
N THR A 61 20.81 -43.59 14.15
CA THR A 61 20.11 -42.42 14.70
C THR A 61 20.64 -42.14 16.10
N THR A 62 21.27 -40.98 16.30
CA THR A 62 21.73 -40.51 17.62
C THR A 62 20.57 -40.01 18.47
N LEU A 63 20.78 -39.90 19.78
CA LEU A 63 19.82 -39.33 20.73
C LEU A 63 19.36 -37.93 20.31
N LEU A 64 20.31 -37.08 19.90
CA LEU A 64 20.04 -35.74 19.38
C LEU A 64 19.17 -35.76 18.11
N HIS A 65 19.49 -36.62 17.13
CA HIS A 65 18.69 -36.76 15.90
C HIS A 65 17.32 -37.41 16.13
N PHE A 66 17.18 -38.21 17.19
CA PHE A 66 15.91 -38.82 17.58
C PHE A 66 14.97 -37.79 18.22
N LEU A 67 15.50 -36.82 18.95
CA LEU A 67 14.73 -35.71 19.54
C LEU A 67 14.44 -34.56 18.55
N TYR A 68 15.35 -34.29 17.60
CA TYR A 68 15.34 -33.05 16.81
C TYR A 68 15.57 -33.18 15.29
N ASP A 69 15.36 -34.38 14.73
CA ASP A 69 15.46 -34.72 13.29
C ASP A 69 16.86 -34.59 12.64
N ASN A 70 17.25 -35.59 11.86
CA ASN A 70 18.62 -35.78 11.35
C ASN A 70 19.06 -34.81 10.23
N LYS A 71 18.30 -33.75 9.96
CA LYS A 71 18.50 -32.78 8.89
C LYS A 71 19.08 -31.44 9.36
N HIS A 72 19.49 -31.36 10.63
CA HIS A 72 19.88 -30.12 11.29
C HIS A 72 21.29 -30.24 11.90
N LYS A 73 22.04 -29.14 11.92
CA LYS A 73 23.15 -28.91 12.86
C LYS A 73 22.56 -28.37 14.18
N TYR A 74 23.36 -28.38 15.25
CA TYR A 74 22.90 -27.97 16.57
C TYR A 74 23.93 -27.11 17.29
N GLN A 75 23.47 -26.07 17.97
CA GLN A 75 24.25 -25.28 18.93
C GLN A 75 23.52 -25.28 20.28
N PHE A 76 24.26 -25.15 21.37
CA PHE A 76 23.77 -25.19 22.75
C PHE A 76 24.02 -23.83 23.38
N LYS A 77 22.98 -23.12 23.86
CA LYS A 77 23.11 -21.73 24.36
C LYS A 77 24.08 -21.61 25.54
N ASN A 78 24.17 -22.64 26.37
CA ASN A 78 25.10 -22.73 27.50
C ASN A 78 26.42 -23.46 27.17
N ASN A 79 26.68 -23.76 25.89
CA ASN A 79 27.80 -24.58 25.40
C ASN A 79 27.87 -26.03 25.97
N ASN A 80 26.91 -26.48 26.77
CA ASN A 80 26.85 -27.85 27.26
C ASN A 80 26.15 -28.75 26.24
N ILE A 81 26.93 -29.57 25.53
CA ILE A 81 26.42 -30.52 24.52
C ILE A 81 25.52 -31.64 25.11
N TYR A 82 25.48 -31.79 26.44
CA TYR A 82 24.63 -32.75 27.14
C TYR A 82 23.35 -32.13 27.71
N ASP A 83 23.18 -30.80 27.62
CA ASP A 83 21.91 -30.13 27.92
C ASP A 83 21.05 -30.07 26.65
N LEU A 84 20.18 -31.06 26.52
CA LEU A 84 19.36 -31.33 25.34
C LEU A 84 17.95 -30.73 25.44
N LYS A 85 17.66 -29.88 26.43
CA LYS A 85 16.37 -29.19 26.57
C LYS A 85 16.02 -28.29 25.37
N VAL A 86 14.73 -28.15 25.08
CA VAL A 86 14.18 -27.39 23.94
C VAL A 86 14.48 -25.89 24.05
N ASP A 87 14.63 -25.37 25.27
CA ASP A 87 15.06 -23.99 25.52
C ASP A 87 16.56 -23.75 25.24
N ASN A 88 17.41 -24.79 25.29
CA ASN A 88 18.87 -24.69 25.15
C ASN A 88 19.37 -25.05 23.74
N VAL A 89 18.70 -25.99 23.06
CA VAL A 89 19.09 -26.46 21.72
C VAL A 89 18.61 -25.49 20.63
N ILE A 90 19.57 -24.85 19.95
CA ILE A 90 19.35 -24.12 18.71
C ILE A 90 19.45 -25.11 17.56
N ILE A 91 18.30 -25.43 16.94
CA ILE A 91 18.22 -26.24 15.72
C ILE A 91 18.63 -25.35 14.54
N MET A 92 19.77 -25.66 13.91
CA MET A 92 20.26 -24.98 12.71
C MET A 92 19.94 -25.82 11.48
N ASP A 93 19.03 -25.33 10.62
CA ASP A 93 18.72 -25.92 9.32
C ASP A 93 20.00 -26.07 8.47
N ILE A 94 20.29 -27.27 7.95
CA ILE A 94 21.54 -27.57 7.23
C ILE A 94 21.70 -26.74 5.95
N LYS A 95 20.66 -26.03 5.50
CA LYS A 95 20.67 -25.08 4.38
C LYS A 95 21.35 -23.73 4.71
N ASN A 96 22.38 -23.76 5.53
CA ASN A 96 23.42 -22.74 5.53
C ASN A 96 24.79 -23.39 5.36
N GLU A 97 25.07 -23.78 4.12
CA GLU A 97 26.35 -24.34 3.66
C GLU A 97 27.56 -23.41 3.93
N TYR A 98 27.28 -22.13 4.20
CA TYR A 98 28.28 -21.10 4.46
C TYR A 98 28.65 -20.93 5.93
N HIS A 99 27.93 -21.53 6.89
CA HIS A 99 28.23 -21.38 8.32
C HIS A 99 29.68 -21.77 8.65
N ASP A 100 30.16 -22.91 8.14
CA ASP A 100 31.53 -23.37 8.41
C ASP A 100 32.57 -22.47 7.73
N VAL A 101 32.25 -21.90 6.56
CA VAL A 101 33.11 -20.94 5.86
C VAL A 101 33.25 -19.66 6.67
N ILE A 102 32.15 -19.14 7.22
CA ILE A 102 32.11 -17.90 8.00
C ILE A 102 32.87 -18.09 9.33
N CYS A 103 32.61 -19.17 10.05
CA CYS A 103 33.31 -19.49 11.30
C CYS A 103 34.81 -19.78 11.12
N ASN A 104 35.27 -20.16 9.91
CA ASN A 104 36.69 -20.31 9.58
C ASN A 104 37.38 -19.00 9.16
N ASN A 105 36.63 -17.93 8.86
CA ASN A 105 37.17 -16.64 8.39
C ASN A 105 37.00 -15.50 9.41
N TYR A 106 36.13 -15.65 10.41
CA TYR A 106 35.87 -14.64 11.43
C TYR A 106 35.84 -15.26 12.84
N ASN A 107 36.39 -14.55 13.84
CA ASN A 107 36.31 -14.95 15.24
C ASN A 107 34.88 -14.71 15.78
N ILE A 108 34.02 -15.73 15.69
CA ILE A 108 32.62 -15.68 16.11
C ILE A 108 32.49 -15.89 17.62
N ILE A 109 31.69 -15.03 18.28
CA ILE A 109 31.32 -15.15 19.70
C ILE A 109 29.86 -15.55 19.92
N ASP A 110 28.97 -15.26 18.97
CA ASP A 110 27.54 -15.62 19.01
C ASP A 110 27.00 -15.77 17.58
N CYS A 111 25.96 -16.59 17.39
CA CYS A 111 25.25 -16.65 16.11
C CYS A 111 23.75 -16.85 16.26
N ASN A 112 23.01 -16.27 15.32
CA ASN A 112 21.56 -16.29 15.25
C ASN A 112 21.13 -16.86 13.90
N ILE A 113 20.15 -17.78 13.93
CA ILE A 113 19.64 -18.44 12.72
C ILE A 113 18.77 -17.54 11.83
N GLY A 114 18.53 -16.29 12.23
CA GLY A 114 17.66 -15.35 11.54
C GLY A 114 16.18 -15.66 11.78
N HIS A 115 15.30 -15.22 10.88
CA HIS A 115 13.86 -15.45 10.96
C HIS A 115 13.37 -16.48 9.94
N TYR A 116 12.35 -17.24 10.33
CA TYR A 116 11.77 -18.32 9.52
C TYR A 116 10.59 -17.83 8.67
N ARG A 117 10.56 -18.17 7.37
CA ARG A 117 9.48 -17.83 6.43
C ARG A 117 9.50 -18.77 5.24
N GLN A 118 8.33 -19.27 4.80
CA GLN A 118 8.21 -20.10 3.58
C GLN A 118 9.22 -21.27 3.55
N ASP A 119 9.22 -22.05 4.63
CA ASP A 119 10.01 -23.27 4.82
C ASP A 119 11.54 -23.09 4.67
N LYS A 120 12.02 -21.87 4.98
CA LYS A 120 13.44 -21.48 5.00
C LYS A 120 13.71 -20.48 6.12
N TYR A 121 14.95 -20.51 6.63
CA TYR A 121 15.51 -19.42 7.41
C TYR A 121 16.08 -18.33 6.49
N PHE A 122 15.99 -17.07 6.93
CA PHE A 122 16.51 -15.90 6.24
C PHE A 122 17.32 -15.04 7.21
N ASN A 123 18.37 -14.40 6.71
CA ASN A 123 19.26 -13.52 7.47
C ASN A 123 19.94 -14.16 8.70
N PRO A 124 20.47 -15.39 8.65
CA PRO A 124 21.33 -15.84 9.74
C PRO A 124 22.53 -14.86 9.86
N TYR A 125 22.88 -14.53 11.09
CA TYR A 125 23.91 -13.55 11.39
C TYR A 125 24.82 -14.00 12.54
N TRP A 126 26.06 -13.54 12.54
CA TRP A 126 27.08 -13.88 13.52
C TRP A 126 27.62 -12.58 14.14
N LYS A 127 27.83 -12.57 15.45
CA LYS A 127 28.57 -11.52 16.14
C LYS A 127 30.03 -11.93 16.28
N CYS A 128 30.94 -11.03 15.94
CA CYS A 128 32.39 -11.24 16.00
C CYS A 128 33.00 -10.63 17.27
N GLU A 129 34.18 -11.10 17.67
CA GLU A 129 34.97 -10.55 18.79
C GLU A 129 35.24 -9.04 18.66
N ASN A 130 35.41 -8.55 17.42
CA ASN A 130 35.63 -7.14 17.11
C ASN A 130 34.34 -6.29 17.07
N LEU A 131 33.24 -6.79 17.65
CA LEU A 131 31.91 -6.17 17.72
C LEU A 131 31.22 -5.90 16.37
N ASN A 132 31.80 -6.35 15.25
CA ASN A 132 31.11 -6.36 13.97
C ASN A 132 30.10 -7.52 13.88
N PHE A 133 29.08 -7.33 13.06
CA PHE A 133 28.06 -8.33 12.74
C PHE A 133 28.19 -8.72 11.27
N ILE A 134 28.21 -10.02 11.00
CA ILE A 134 28.16 -10.59 9.65
C ILE A 134 26.71 -11.03 9.41
N ILE A 135 26.03 -10.53 8.38
CA ILE A 135 24.70 -11.04 7.96
C ILE A 135 24.81 -11.77 6.63
N LEU A 136 24.40 -13.04 6.58
CA LEU A 136 24.23 -13.75 5.32
C LEU A 136 22.90 -13.34 4.68
N CYS A 137 23.02 -12.67 3.55
CA CYS A 137 21.96 -12.30 2.64
C CYS A 137 21.86 -13.33 1.51
N SER A 138 20.74 -13.28 0.78
CA SER A 138 20.36 -14.23 -0.28
C SER A 138 21.51 -14.91 -1.06
N GLU A 139 21.49 -16.23 -1.01
CA GLU A 139 22.22 -17.21 -1.85
C GLU A 139 23.74 -17.34 -1.66
N ASN A 140 24.50 -16.31 -1.27
CA ASN A 140 25.90 -16.42 -0.76
C ASN A 140 26.58 -15.06 -0.41
N ILE A 141 25.80 -14.02 -0.14
CA ILE A 141 26.32 -12.65 0.00
C ILE A 141 26.37 -12.24 1.46
N LEU A 142 27.51 -11.75 1.94
CA LEU A 142 27.68 -11.28 3.31
C LEU A 142 27.66 -9.76 3.35
N PHE A 143 27.01 -9.18 4.37
CA PHE A 143 27.19 -7.78 4.76
C PHE A 143 27.93 -7.72 6.10
N GLU A 144 29.03 -6.96 6.11
CA GLU A 144 29.80 -6.61 7.32
C GLU A 144 29.26 -5.29 7.89
N LEU A 145 28.72 -5.35 9.11
CA LEU A 145 28.09 -4.23 9.81
C LEU A 145 28.84 -3.91 11.10
N THR A 146 28.91 -2.64 11.47
CA THR A 146 29.29 -2.26 12.84
C THR A 146 28.14 -2.54 13.83
N GLU A 147 28.43 -2.60 15.13
CA GLU A 147 27.40 -2.73 16.17
C GLU A 147 26.36 -1.60 16.11
N GLU A 148 26.74 -0.36 15.77
CA GLU A 148 25.81 0.75 15.58
C GLU A 148 24.89 0.54 14.38
N GLN A 149 25.43 0.08 13.25
CA GLN A 149 24.63 -0.23 12.06
C GLN A 149 23.66 -1.39 12.34
N PHE A 150 24.12 -2.45 13.01
CA PHE A 150 23.25 -3.55 13.41
C PHE A 150 22.16 -3.12 14.40
N LYS A 151 22.48 -2.22 15.34
CA LYS A 151 21.50 -1.64 16.28
C LYS A 151 20.43 -0.80 15.57
N LYS A 152 20.81 0.08 14.65
CA LYS A 152 19.88 0.87 13.80
C LYS A 152 18.93 -0.04 12.99
N ILE A 153 19.40 -1.22 12.55
CA ILE A 153 18.55 -2.23 11.92
C ILE A 153 17.49 -2.78 12.89
N LEU A 154 17.89 -3.18 14.11
CA LEU A 154 16.96 -3.72 15.10
C LEU A 154 15.91 -2.69 15.54
N GLU A 155 16.32 -1.43 15.76
CA GLU A 155 15.42 -0.31 16.08
C GLU A 155 14.39 -0.07 14.96
N TYR A 156 14.80 -0.22 13.70
CA TYR A 156 13.90 -0.11 12.56
C TYR A 156 12.93 -1.29 12.46
N GLU A 157 13.38 -2.53 12.73
CA GLU A 157 12.51 -3.72 12.78
C GLU A 157 11.45 -3.63 13.88
N GLU A 158 11.79 -3.07 15.03
CA GLU A 158 10.86 -2.79 16.13
C GLU A 158 9.85 -1.70 15.74
N PHE A 159 10.31 -0.59 15.15
CA PHE A 159 9.45 0.51 14.70
C PHE A 159 8.40 0.09 13.65
N ILE A 160 8.71 -0.88 12.79
CA ILE A 160 7.80 -1.37 11.73
C ILE A 160 7.01 -2.63 12.12
N ASP A 161 7.22 -3.17 13.33
CA ASP A 161 6.67 -4.43 13.84
C ASP A 161 6.85 -5.61 12.87
N PHE A 162 8.08 -5.81 12.37
CA PHE A 162 8.37 -6.83 11.36
C PHE A 162 9.86 -7.15 11.21
N LYS A 163 10.21 -8.44 11.13
CA LYS A 163 11.56 -8.88 10.75
C LYS A 163 11.81 -8.72 9.24
N LEU A 164 12.78 -7.87 8.91
CA LEU A 164 13.19 -7.56 7.55
C LEU A 164 13.81 -8.78 6.87
N THR A 165 13.79 -8.86 5.55
CA THR A 165 14.42 -9.97 4.80
C THR A 165 15.49 -9.44 3.86
N TRP A 166 16.77 -9.54 4.22
CA TRP A 166 17.90 -9.00 3.45
C TRP A 166 18.14 -9.83 2.19
N THR A 167 18.13 -9.19 1.02
CA THR A 167 18.25 -9.88 -0.28
C THR A 167 18.87 -8.96 -1.30
N TYR A 168 20.10 -9.30 -1.67
CA TYR A 168 20.81 -8.62 -2.73
C TYR A 168 20.03 -8.78 -4.04
N LEU A 169 19.54 -7.66 -4.56
CA LEU A 169 18.57 -7.64 -5.65
C LEU A 169 19.17 -6.92 -6.86
N PHE A 170 19.80 -7.73 -7.71
CA PHE A 170 20.48 -7.29 -8.92
C PHE A 170 19.50 -6.81 -10.01
N HIS A 171 18.91 -5.62 -9.80
CA HIS A 171 18.32 -4.86 -10.88
C HIS A 171 19.44 -4.32 -11.77
N LYS A 172 19.29 -4.44 -13.10
CA LYS A 172 20.27 -4.02 -14.12
C LYS A 172 20.72 -2.54 -14.06
N ASN A 173 20.15 -1.74 -13.15
CA ASN A 173 20.05 -0.29 -13.25
C ASN A 173 20.54 0.47 -12.00
N SER A 174 20.99 -0.19 -10.92
CA SER A 174 21.26 0.47 -9.62
C SER A 174 22.29 -0.24 -8.74
N ARG A 175 23.23 0.51 -8.13
CA ARG A 175 24.19 0.03 -7.11
C ARG A 175 23.58 -0.11 -5.69
N ASN A 176 22.30 -0.45 -5.61
CA ASN A 176 21.55 -0.42 -4.35
C ASN A 176 21.38 -1.82 -3.76
N ILE A 177 21.64 -1.93 -2.46
CA ILE A 177 21.30 -3.11 -1.66
C ILE A 177 19.87 -2.94 -1.16
N TYR A 178 19.11 -4.04 -1.15
CA TYR A 178 17.72 -4.02 -0.73
C TYR A 178 17.43 -5.03 0.39
N THR A 179 16.41 -4.69 1.17
CA THR A 179 15.74 -5.59 2.10
C THR A 179 14.25 -5.61 1.80
N ARG A 180 13.56 -6.71 2.13
CA ARG A 180 12.12 -6.85 1.89
C ARG A 180 11.32 -6.74 3.17
N TYR A 181 10.36 -5.82 3.16
CA TYR A 181 9.24 -5.75 4.10
C TYR A 181 7.98 -6.25 3.39
N LYS A 182 7.44 -7.39 3.81
CA LYS A 182 6.29 -8.08 3.19
C LYS A 182 6.50 -8.38 1.70
N THR A 183 6.21 -7.42 0.81
CA THR A 183 6.39 -7.44 -0.66
C THR A 183 7.34 -6.36 -1.19
N ASP A 184 7.58 -5.31 -0.39
CA ASP A 184 8.20 -4.06 -0.83
C ASP A 184 9.72 -4.10 -0.60
N LYS A 185 10.47 -3.27 -1.34
CA LYS A 185 11.93 -3.19 -1.27
C LYS A 185 12.36 -1.87 -0.61
N ILE A 186 13.10 -1.95 0.49
CA ILE A 186 13.71 -0.81 1.21
C ILE A 186 15.21 -0.85 0.94
N ASN A 187 15.85 0.29 0.69
CA ASN A 187 17.31 0.37 0.53
C ASN A 187 18.00 0.31 1.91
N ILE A 188 19.08 -0.46 2.07
CA ILE A 188 19.80 -0.54 3.35
C ILE A 188 20.30 0.83 3.82
N ASN A 189 20.71 1.70 2.89
CA ASN A 189 21.17 3.07 3.15
C ASN A 189 20.05 4.02 3.62
N HIS A 190 18.80 3.55 3.79
CA HIS A 190 17.71 4.29 4.44
C HIS A 190 17.52 3.89 5.91
N ILE A 191 18.21 2.83 6.37
CA ILE A 191 18.16 2.29 7.73
C ILE A 191 19.50 2.53 8.43
N ILE A 192 20.61 2.41 7.69
CA ILE A 192 21.96 2.68 8.18
C ILE A 192 22.70 3.66 7.28
N GLU A 193 23.36 4.63 7.91
CA GLU A 193 24.25 5.57 7.23
C GLU A 193 25.59 4.90 6.88
N ASP A 194 26.25 5.46 5.87
CA ASP A 194 27.60 5.11 5.39
C ASP A 194 27.87 3.62 5.04
N PHE A 195 26.84 2.80 4.86
CA PHE A 195 27.03 1.44 4.32
C PHE A 195 27.54 1.50 2.87
N ASN A 196 28.71 0.89 2.65
CA ASN A 196 29.48 0.99 1.41
C ASN A 196 29.62 -0.38 0.72
N ILE A 197 29.96 -0.40 -0.57
CA ILE A 197 30.13 -1.64 -1.36
C ILE A 197 31.26 -2.53 -0.81
N ASN A 198 32.25 -1.94 -0.14
CA ASN A 198 33.38 -2.65 0.49
C ASN A 198 32.95 -3.53 1.68
N ASN A 199 31.80 -3.22 2.30
CA ASN A 199 31.16 -4.02 3.35
C ASN A 199 30.43 -5.25 2.78
N ILE A 200 30.34 -5.40 1.46
CA ILE A 200 29.81 -6.61 0.81
C ILE A 200 30.95 -7.59 0.57
N LYS A 201 30.78 -8.83 1.02
CA LYS A 201 31.57 -9.99 0.56
C LYS A 201 30.68 -10.97 -0.19
N TYR A 202 31.30 -11.85 -0.97
CA TYR A 202 30.65 -12.94 -1.69
C TYR A 202 31.40 -14.24 -1.42
N ILE A 203 30.69 -15.35 -1.19
CA ILE A 203 31.31 -16.65 -0.94
C ILE A 203 31.40 -17.46 -2.23
N GLU A 204 32.61 -17.70 -2.71
CA GLU A 204 32.92 -18.40 -3.94
C GLU A 204 33.91 -19.54 -3.64
N ASN A 205 33.59 -20.78 -4.01
CA ASN A 205 34.43 -21.95 -3.79
C ASN A 205 34.95 -22.08 -2.34
N ASN A 206 34.07 -21.91 -1.35
CA ASN A 206 34.35 -21.90 0.09
C ASN A 206 35.34 -20.82 0.58
N ASN A 207 35.62 -19.79 -0.22
CA ASN A 207 36.42 -18.63 0.16
C ASN A 207 35.55 -17.37 0.22
N ILE A 208 35.85 -16.47 1.15
CA ILE A 208 35.19 -15.17 1.26
C ILE A 208 35.97 -14.15 0.44
N ILE A 209 35.31 -13.47 -0.50
CA ILE A 209 35.95 -12.56 -1.45
C ILE A 209 35.30 -11.17 -1.38
N ASP A 210 36.13 -10.12 -1.35
CA ASP A 210 35.69 -8.73 -1.45
C ASP A 210 34.89 -8.46 -2.73
N PHE A 211 33.81 -7.67 -2.63
CA PHE A 211 33.01 -7.27 -3.78
C PHE A 211 33.69 -6.16 -4.60
N THR A 212 34.65 -6.54 -5.45
CA THR A 212 35.49 -5.59 -6.21
C THR A 212 34.74 -4.83 -7.31
N ASN A 213 35.24 -3.62 -7.62
CA ASN A 213 34.69 -2.75 -8.66
C ASN A 213 34.62 -3.39 -10.07
N ASP A 214 35.48 -4.36 -10.39
CA ASP A 214 35.45 -5.05 -11.69
C ASP A 214 34.32 -6.07 -11.80
N LYS A 215 33.98 -6.81 -10.72
CA LYS A 215 32.75 -7.61 -10.68
C LYS A 215 31.50 -6.71 -10.79
N ALA A 216 31.56 -5.47 -10.28
CA ALA A 216 30.48 -4.50 -10.45
C ALA A 216 30.36 -3.91 -11.88
N ARG A 217 31.47 -3.77 -12.63
CA ARG A 217 31.49 -3.12 -13.97
C ARG A 217 30.65 -3.81 -15.03
N HIS A 218 30.38 -5.10 -14.92
CA HIS A 218 29.79 -5.89 -16.01
C HIS A 218 28.30 -5.65 -16.30
N VAL A 219 27.53 -4.95 -15.45
CA VAL A 219 26.08 -4.69 -15.67
C VAL A 219 25.61 -3.34 -15.11
N PHE A 220 25.23 -2.39 -15.98
CA PHE A 220 24.54 -1.13 -15.60
C PHE A 220 23.64 -0.55 -16.71
N LEU A 221 22.85 0.48 -16.32
CA LEU A 221 21.97 1.41 -17.09
C LEU A 221 20.50 0.96 -17.26
N THR A 222 19.43 1.72 -16.94
CA THR A 222 19.11 2.95 -16.14
C THR A 222 17.55 2.98 -15.92
N THR A 223 16.84 3.87 -15.20
CA THR A 223 17.08 5.10 -14.40
C THR A 223 16.22 5.09 -13.11
N HIS A 224 16.66 5.78 -12.05
CA HIS A 224 15.93 6.79 -11.22
C HIS A 224 16.88 7.26 -10.11
N ASN A 225 16.98 8.57 -9.83
CA ASN A 225 17.92 9.11 -8.84
C ASN A 225 17.30 9.13 -7.43
N LEU A 226 18.06 8.72 -6.42
CA LEU A 226 17.68 8.79 -5.00
C LEU A 226 17.35 10.22 -4.56
N GLU A 227 18.10 11.22 -5.07
CA GLU A 227 17.79 12.62 -4.83
C GLU A 227 16.35 12.99 -5.20
N ASP A 228 15.80 12.41 -6.27
CA ASP A 228 14.48 12.78 -6.78
C ASP A 228 13.38 12.17 -5.91
N CYS A 229 13.60 10.99 -5.33
CA CYS A 229 12.75 10.44 -4.27
C CYS A 229 12.76 11.35 -3.03
N ILE A 230 13.93 11.82 -2.59
CA ILE A 230 14.07 12.72 -1.43
C ILE A 230 13.41 14.09 -1.72
N LYS A 231 13.55 14.63 -2.94
CA LYS A 231 12.86 15.85 -3.40
C LYS A 231 11.34 15.66 -3.41
N ILE A 232 10.84 14.50 -3.85
CA ILE A 232 9.40 14.16 -3.83
C ILE A 232 8.87 14.06 -2.38
N GLU A 233 9.56 13.35 -1.49
CA GLU A 233 9.11 13.21 -0.10
C GLU A 233 9.13 14.55 0.63
N LYS A 234 10.22 15.32 0.51
CA LYS A 234 10.33 16.67 1.09
C LYS A 234 9.19 17.58 0.59
N LYS A 235 8.95 17.63 -0.72
CA LYS A 235 7.86 18.40 -1.33
C LYS A 235 6.48 17.92 -0.88
N ASN A 236 6.29 16.62 -0.68
CA ASN A 236 5.04 16.07 -0.14
C ASN A 236 4.84 16.47 1.33
N LYS A 237 5.89 16.43 2.16
CA LYS A 237 5.87 16.88 3.57
C LYS A 237 5.56 18.37 3.68
N GLU A 238 6.21 19.21 2.86
CA GLU A 238 5.92 20.65 2.76
C GLU A 238 4.47 20.91 2.35
N ARG A 239 3.96 20.21 1.33
CA ARG A 239 2.56 20.28 0.89
C ARG A 239 1.57 19.87 1.97
N MET A 240 1.84 18.78 2.70
CA MET A 240 0.97 18.31 3.78
C MET A 240 0.98 19.29 4.97
N ASN A 241 2.13 19.86 5.33
CA ASN A 241 2.22 20.91 6.35
C ASN A 241 1.45 22.17 5.96
N TYR A 242 1.52 22.59 4.70
CA TYR A 242 0.72 23.72 4.17
C TYR A 242 -0.79 23.43 4.28
N MET A 243 -1.23 22.23 3.93
CA MET A 243 -2.64 21.82 4.07
C MET A 243 -3.09 21.74 5.54
N ASP A 244 -2.23 21.22 6.43
CA ASP A 244 -2.51 21.20 7.87
C ASP A 244 -2.71 22.61 8.44
N ASN A 245 -1.96 23.61 7.94
CA ASN A 245 -2.10 25.00 8.38
C ASN A 245 -3.34 25.67 7.77
N LEU A 246 -3.56 25.52 6.46
CA LEU A 246 -4.75 26.06 5.78
C LEU A 246 -6.07 25.53 6.37
N VAL A 247 -6.07 24.29 6.90
CA VAL A 247 -7.23 23.76 7.64
C VAL A 247 -7.36 24.37 9.03
N LYS A 248 -6.27 24.57 9.80
CA LYS A 248 -6.30 25.25 11.11
C LYS A 248 -6.77 26.70 11.02
N GLU A 249 -6.38 27.40 9.96
CA GLU A 249 -6.73 28.81 9.73
C GLU A 249 -8.21 29.02 9.40
N LYS A 250 -8.88 27.99 8.85
CA LYS A 250 -10.25 28.08 8.32
C LYS A 250 -11.30 27.28 9.10
N TYR A 251 -10.88 26.33 9.93
CA TYR A 251 -11.80 25.41 10.60
C TYR A 251 -11.31 25.08 12.02
N ASN A 252 -12.26 24.88 12.93
CA ASN A 252 -11.99 24.39 14.28
C ASN A 252 -11.46 22.93 14.22
N LEU A 253 -10.13 22.76 14.16
CA LEU A 253 -9.47 21.48 13.93
C LEU A 253 -9.42 20.62 15.20
N LEU A 254 -10.12 19.48 15.17
CA LEU A 254 -10.18 18.55 16.30
C LEU A 254 -9.17 17.40 16.19
N LYS A 255 -8.90 16.85 15.00
CA LYS A 255 -7.94 15.74 14.81
C LYS A 255 -7.48 15.56 13.36
N ILE A 256 -6.18 15.34 13.18
CA ILE A 256 -5.59 14.91 11.89
C ILE A 256 -5.53 13.37 11.83
N TYR A 257 -5.79 12.81 10.66
CA TYR A 257 -5.60 11.41 10.31
C TYR A 257 -4.72 11.34 9.06
N LYS A 258 -3.57 10.65 9.17
CA LYS A 258 -2.68 10.41 8.01
C LYS A 258 -3.45 9.69 6.90
N GLY A 259 -3.16 10.08 5.66
CA GLY A 259 -3.61 9.40 4.46
C GLY A 259 -2.87 8.07 4.23
N HIS A 260 -3.04 7.49 3.04
CA HIS A 260 -2.25 6.34 2.61
C HIS A 260 -1.15 6.76 1.62
N ILE A 261 -0.03 6.04 1.67
CA ILE A 261 1.07 6.16 0.71
C ILE A 261 1.07 4.89 -0.15
N ARG A 262 1.47 5.00 -1.42
CA ARG A 262 1.75 3.84 -2.28
C ARG A 262 3.23 3.85 -2.64
N ASN A 263 3.86 2.68 -2.70
CA ASN A 263 5.30 2.52 -2.95
C ASN A 263 5.61 2.24 -4.44
N ILE A 264 4.60 2.29 -5.30
CA ILE A 264 4.69 2.01 -6.75
C ILE A 264 3.78 2.95 -7.57
N GLY A 265 4.15 3.14 -8.84
CA GLY A 265 3.43 3.99 -9.79
C GLY A 265 3.92 5.45 -9.82
N ARG A 266 3.28 6.28 -10.66
CA ARG A 266 3.66 7.68 -10.90
C ARG A 266 3.65 8.55 -9.63
N ASP A 267 2.81 8.18 -8.68
CA ASP A 267 2.54 8.92 -7.44
C ASP A 267 3.18 8.23 -6.22
N ALA A 268 4.23 7.44 -6.44
CA ALA A 268 4.92 6.72 -5.36
C ALA A 268 5.45 7.68 -4.30
N PHE A 269 5.44 7.25 -3.04
CA PHE A 269 5.88 8.00 -1.85
C PHE A 269 5.10 9.30 -1.54
N MET A 270 4.06 9.62 -2.33
CA MET A 270 3.14 10.72 -2.00
C MET A 270 2.02 10.25 -1.07
N GLU A 271 1.73 11.07 -0.05
CA GLU A 271 0.57 10.87 0.83
C GLU A 271 -0.71 11.30 0.08
N LYS A 272 -1.69 10.39 0.02
CA LYS A 272 -2.99 10.59 -0.63
C LYS A 272 -4.09 10.54 0.40
N ASN A 273 -5.09 11.41 0.24
CA ASN A 273 -6.31 11.43 1.05
C ASN A 273 -6.09 11.48 2.57
N ARG A 274 -5.13 12.31 3.01
CA ARG A 274 -5.07 12.81 4.39
C ARG A 274 -6.44 13.38 4.79
N MET A 275 -6.83 13.22 6.04
CA MET A 275 -8.11 13.70 6.55
C MET A 275 -7.96 14.55 7.80
N TRP A 276 -8.81 15.56 7.93
CA TRP A 276 -8.94 16.40 9.12
C TRP A 276 -10.38 16.31 9.62
N LYS A 277 -10.57 15.94 10.88
CA LYS A 277 -11.85 16.10 11.58
C LYS A 277 -11.90 17.50 12.16
N THR A 278 -12.92 18.26 11.78
CA THR A 278 -13.16 19.61 12.25
C THR A 278 -14.53 19.68 12.96
N TYR A 279 -14.73 20.73 13.73
CA TYR A 279 -16.05 21.14 14.18
C TYR A 279 -16.62 22.19 13.21
N ASP A 280 -17.92 22.10 13.00
CA ASP A 280 -18.74 23.01 12.22
C ASP A 280 -19.72 23.64 13.23
N GLU A 281 -19.55 24.93 13.51
CA GLU A 281 -20.24 25.64 14.58
C GLU A 281 -21.62 26.16 14.14
N GLU A 282 -21.80 26.47 12.86
CA GLU A 282 -23.08 26.88 12.28
C GLU A 282 -24.06 25.71 12.25
N GLU A 283 -23.59 24.53 11.83
CA GLU A 283 -24.38 23.30 11.78
C GLU A 283 -24.22 22.41 13.04
N ASN A 284 -23.51 22.91 14.06
CA ASN A 284 -23.29 22.27 15.37
C ASN A 284 -22.85 20.78 15.29
N LYS A 285 -21.98 20.44 14.32
CA LYS A 285 -21.67 19.05 13.93
C LYS A 285 -20.19 18.79 13.67
N ASN A 286 -19.84 17.51 13.58
CA ASN A 286 -18.48 17.07 13.27
C ASN A 286 -18.38 16.68 11.79
N ILE A 287 -17.68 17.50 11.00
CA ILE A 287 -17.37 17.19 9.61
C ILE A 287 -15.93 16.66 9.47
N TYR A 288 -15.65 16.05 8.33
CA TYR A 288 -14.33 15.55 7.98
C TYR A 288 -13.96 16.02 6.58
N LEU A 289 -12.87 16.79 6.49
CA LEU A 289 -12.29 17.22 5.23
C LEU A 289 -11.27 16.16 4.79
N MET A 290 -11.37 15.66 3.57
CA MET A 290 -10.41 14.71 2.99
C MET A 290 -9.68 15.37 1.81
N TYR A 291 -8.35 15.34 1.83
CA TYR A 291 -7.52 15.95 0.78
C TYR A 291 -7.80 15.31 -0.58
N CYS A 292 -7.99 16.17 -1.58
CA CYS A 292 -8.18 15.81 -2.97
C CYS A 292 -7.25 16.65 -3.85
N GLU A 293 -6.56 16.00 -4.78
CA GLU A 293 -5.62 16.71 -5.64
C GLU A 293 -6.33 17.32 -6.87
N PRO A 294 -5.94 18.54 -7.31
CA PRO A 294 -5.02 19.47 -6.65
C PRO A 294 -5.74 20.45 -5.72
N ASN A 295 -5.45 20.38 -4.41
CA ASN A 295 -5.81 21.40 -3.41
C ASN A 295 -7.32 21.59 -3.13
N ASP A 296 -8.15 20.61 -3.48
CA ASP A 296 -9.56 20.53 -3.08
C ASP A 296 -9.72 19.74 -1.77
N PHE A 297 -10.85 19.93 -1.09
CA PHE A 297 -11.28 19.10 0.03
C PHE A 297 -12.62 18.43 -0.29
N ILE A 298 -12.75 17.16 0.08
CA ILE A 298 -13.99 16.38 0.00
C ILE A 298 -14.60 16.39 1.39
N ILE A 299 -15.83 16.89 1.53
CA ILE A 299 -16.52 16.94 2.82
C ILE A 299 -17.20 15.59 3.05
N LEU A 300 -16.99 15.00 4.22
CA LEU A 300 -17.53 13.71 4.62
C LEU A 300 -18.11 13.78 6.04
N CYS A 301 -19.19 13.06 6.29
CA CYS A 301 -19.67 12.82 7.65
C CYS A 301 -19.15 11.46 8.16
N LYS A 302 -19.30 11.20 9.47
CA LYS A 302 -18.87 9.95 10.11
C LYS A 302 -19.45 8.69 9.45
N LYS A 303 -20.68 8.77 8.95
CA LYS A 303 -21.40 7.69 8.24
C LYS A 303 -20.78 7.39 6.87
N SER A 304 -20.42 8.41 6.09
CA SER A 304 -19.69 8.27 4.82
C SER A 304 -18.35 7.55 5.00
N ILE A 305 -17.56 7.96 6.01
CA ILE A 305 -16.25 7.36 6.29
C ILE A 305 -16.37 5.90 6.69
N ASN A 306 -17.38 5.55 7.49
CA ASN A 306 -17.63 4.16 7.87
C ASN A 306 -17.97 3.32 6.62
N LYS A 307 -18.83 3.81 5.71
CA LYS A 307 -19.18 3.12 4.45
C LYS A 307 -17.99 2.96 3.48
N ILE A 308 -17.13 3.98 3.37
CA ILE A 308 -15.88 3.87 2.60
C ILE A 308 -14.99 2.75 3.18
N LYS A 309 -14.76 2.74 4.50
CA LYS A 309 -13.92 1.73 5.15
C LYS A 309 -14.48 0.30 5.05
N GLU A 310 -15.80 0.15 5.13
CA GLU A 310 -16.52 -1.10 4.93
C GLU A 310 -16.30 -1.64 3.51
N PHE A 311 -16.39 -0.78 2.49
CA PHE A 311 -16.13 -1.14 1.10
C PHE A 311 -14.64 -1.48 0.85
N GLU A 312 -13.71 -0.67 1.38
CA GLU A 312 -12.26 -0.90 1.26
C GLU A 312 -11.85 -2.27 1.83
N LYS A 313 -12.40 -2.64 2.99
CA LYS A 313 -12.14 -3.93 3.66
C LYS A 313 -12.56 -5.14 2.80
N ASN A 314 -13.65 -5.00 2.05
CA ASN A 314 -14.31 -6.13 1.39
C ASN A 314 -13.89 -6.33 -0.08
N ASN A 315 -13.16 -5.40 -0.69
CA ASN A 315 -12.92 -5.40 -2.16
C ASN A 315 -11.45 -5.30 -2.57
N THR A 316 -10.75 -4.20 -2.24
CA THR A 316 -9.47 -3.84 -2.91
C THR A 316 -8.46 -3.09 -2.02
N GLY A 317 -8.71 -2.97 -0.71
CA GLY A 317 -7.84 -2.21 0.18
C GLY A 317 -7.98 -0.70 -0.04
N LYS A 318 -6.88 0.06 0.05
CA LYS A 318 -6.91 1.53 0.10
C LYS A 318 -7.14 2.18 -1.26
N ILE A 319 -8.28 2.88 -1.39
CA ILE A 319 -8.71 3.56 -2.61
C ILE A 319 -8.16 5.00 -2.62
N THR A 320 -7.41 5.37 -3.66
CA THR A 320 -7.02 6.77 -3.87
C THR A 320 -8.17 7.53 -4.51
N TRP A 321 -8.75 8.47 -3.77
CA TRP A 321 -9.81 9.37 -4.23
C TRP A 321 -9.21 10.64 -4.86
N HIS A 322 -9.75 11.06 -6.00
CA HIS A 322 -9.29 12.22 -6.75
C HIS A 322 -10.45 12.88 -7.50
N ARG A 323 -10.29 14.15 -7.90
CA ARG A 323 -11.33 14.88 -8.64
C ARG A 323 -11.23 14.54 -10.12
N HIS A 324 -12.30 13.97 -10.67
CA HIS A 324 -12.40 13.62 -12.08
C HIS A 324 -12.86 14.84 -12.91
N VAL A 325 -12.67 14.80 -14.24
CA VAL A 325 -12.89 15.96 -15.14
C VAL A 325 -14.34 16.45 -15.24
N ASN A 326 -15.29 15.70 -14.71
CA ASN A 326 -16.69 16.09 -14.55
C ASN A 326 -17.00 16.73 -13.18
N GLY A 327 -15.98 17.04 -12.37
CA GLY A 327 -16.10 17.66 -11.04
C GLY A 327 -16.33 16.69 -9.89
N TYR A 328 -16.78 15.45 -10.17
CA TYR A 328 -17.06 14.42 -9.17
C TYR A 328 -15.80 13.70 -8.68
N VAL A 329 -15.85 13.20 -7.45
CA VAL A 329 -14.77 12.43 -6.82
C VAL A 329 -14.81 10.97 -7.26
N GLN A 330 -13.76 10.50 -7.93
CA GLN A 330 -13.59 9.12 -8.37
C GLN A 330 -12.46 8.42 -7.61
N GLY A 331 -12.59 7.13 -7.38
CA GLY A 331 -11.58 6.28 -6.76
C GLY A 331 -10.67 5.63 -7.80
N SER A 332 -9.49 5.17 -7.37
CA SER A 332 -8.57 4.36 -8.19
C SER A 332 -9.12 2.97 -8.58
N ASN A 333 -10.38 2.67 -8.25
CA ASN A 333 -11.18 1.52 -8.66
C ASN A 333 -12.25 1.90 -9.71
N ASN A 334 -12.16 3.10 -10.29
CA ASN A 334 -13.09 3.69 -11.26
C ASN A 334 -14.53 3.96 -10.77
N LEU A 335 -14.86 3.70 -9.50
CA LEU A 335 -16.16 4.06 -8.91
C LEU A 335 -16.14 5.49 -8.35
N TYR A 336 -17.29 6.17 -8.36
CA TYR A 336 -17.42 7.46 -7.68
C TYR A 336 -17.68 7.29 -6.18
N ILE A 337 -17.17 8.21 -5.35
CA ILE A 337 -17.21 8.06 -3.88
C ILE A 337 -18.65 7.99 -3.35
N HIS A 338 -19.56 8.75 -3.94
CA HIS A 338 -20.99 8.74 -3.59
C HIS A 338 -21.68 7.40 -3.90
N GLN A 339 -21.24 6.66 -4.94
CA GLN A 339 -21.76 5.32 -5.25
C GLN A 339 -21.26 4.27 -4.24
N VAL A 340 -20.06 4.46 -3.70
CA VAL A 340 -19.53 3.62 -2.61
C VAL A 340 -20.24 3.94 -1.30
N ILE A 341 -20.44 5.22 -0.96
CA ILE A 341 -21.12 5.64 0.28
C ILE A 341 -22.59 5.18 0.34
N THR A 342 -23.32 5.28 -0.77
CA THR A 342 -24.74 4.89 -0.87
C THR A 342 -24.95 3.40 -1.18
N GLY A 343 -23.90 2.66 -1.56
CA GLY A 343 -24.03 1.31 -2.10
C GLY A 343 -24.55 1.23 -3.55
N CYS A 344 -24.81 2.37 -4.22
CA CYS A 344 -25.39 2.43 -5.56
C CYS A 344 -24.37 2.18 -6.71
N HIS A 345 -23.24 1.52 -6.44
CA HIS A 345 -22.25 1.15 -7.46
C HIS A 345 -22.74 -0.01 -8.34
N GLY A 346 -22.15 -0.18 -9.53
CA GLY A 346 -22.63 -1.12 -10.55
C GLY A 346 -23.76 -0.57 -11.45
N ASN A 347 -24.55 0.39 -10.96
CA ASN A 347 -25.59 1.09 -11.74
C ASN A 347 -24.98 2.13 -12.69
N GLY A 348 -24.37 1.65 -13.78
CA GLY A 348 -23.68 2.48 -14.77
C GLY A 348 -24.62 3.26 -15.70
N GLN A 349 -24.07 4.25 -16.42
CA GLN A 349 -24.82 4.98 -17.45
C GLN A 349 -25.26 4.03 -18.57
N GLY A 350 -26.55 3.72 -18.61
CA GLY A 350 -27.20 3.03 -19.73
C GLY A 350 -28.10 1.85 -19.34
N THR A 351 -27.94 1.27 -18.14
CA THR A 351 -28.54 -0.04 -17.82
C THR A 351 -29.58 -0.08 -16.70
N MET A 352 -29.66 0.92 -15.80
CA MET A 352 -30.69 0.96 -14.75
C MET A 352 -31.18 2.39 -14.43
N ASP A 353 -32.37 2.47 -13.85
CA ASP A 353 -33.11 3.72 -13.61
C ASP A 353 -32.56 4.58 -12.46
N LYS A 354 -31.66 4.07 -11.62
CA LYS A 354 -31.22 4.70 -10.36
C LYS A 354 -29.82 5.29 -10.47
N SER A 355 -29.67 6.53 -10.00
CA SER A 355 -28.40 7.24 -9.82
C SER A 355 -28.30 7.81 -8.40
N VAL A 356 -27.20 8.48 -8.10
CA VAL A 356 -27.03 9.26 -6.87
C VAL A 356 -27.06 10.74 -7.23
N ASP A 357 -27.66 11.55 -6.36
CA ASP A 357 -27.88 12.98 -6.52
C ASP A 357 -27.47 13.70 -5.24
N HIS A 358 -26.73 14.81 -5.36
CA HIS A 358 -26.30 15.66 -4.25
C HIS A 358 -27.37 16.72 -3.98
N ILE A 359 -27.83 16.86 -2.74
CA ILE A 359 -28.96 17.74 -2.40
C ILE A 359 -28.57 19.22 -2.53
N ASP A 360 -27.39 19.60 -2.04
CA ASP A 360 -26.78 20.93 -2.22
C ASP A 360 -26.20 21.18 -3.63
N ARG A 361 -26.13 20.14 -4.47
CA ARG A 361 -25.48 20.10 -5.78
C ARG A 361 -23.95 20.29 -5.78
N ASP A 362 -23.27 20.25 -4.63
CA ASP A 362 -21.80 20.23 -4.58
C ASP A 362 -21.26 18.80 -4.70
N PRO A 363 -20.57 18.44 -5.79
CA PRO A 363 -19.98 17.10 -5.94
C PRO A 363 -18.85 16.78 -4.95
N LEU A 364 -18.33 17.77 -4.20
CA LEU A 364 -17.34 17.58 -3.13
C LEU A 364 -17.99 17.28 -1.77
N ASN A 365 -19.21 17.75 -1.48
CA ASN A 365 -19.94 17.39 -0.26
C ASN A 365 -20.55 15.99 -0.32
N ASN A 366 -19.78 15.00 0.10
CA ASN A 366 -20.16 13.60 0.13
C ASN A 366 -20.53 13.14 1.56
N CYS A 367 -21.08 14.04 2.39
CA CYS A 367 -21.80 13.66 3.61
C CYS A 367 -23.00 12.77 3.24
N PHE A 368 -23.18 11.64 3.94
CA PHE A 368 -24.21 10.65 3.60
C PHE A 368 -25.59 11.29 3.45
N ASP A 369 -25.92 12.20 4.36
CA ASP A 369 -27.27 12.77 4.46
C ASP A 369 -27.49 13.93 3.45
N ASN A 370 -26.44 14.32 2.69
CA ASN A 370 -26.52 15.12 1.46
C ASN A 370 -26.70 14.26 0.18
N LEU A 371 -26.56 12.93 0.28
CA LEU A 371 -26.65 12.00 -0.85
C LEU A 371 -28.00 11.27 -0.86
N LYS A 372 -28.78 11.47 -1.92
CA LYS A 372 -30.01 10.69 -2.17
C LYS A 372 -29.82 9.77 -3.37
N ILE A 373 -30.44 8.59 -3.33
CA ILE A 373 -30.65 7.78 -4.53
C ILE A 373 -31.88 8.35 -5.23
N ALA A 374 -31.73 8.75 -6.48
CA ALA A 374 -32.78 9.33 -7.30
C ALA A 374 -32.96 8.49 -8.57
N THR A 375 -34.15 8.51 -9.18
CA THR A 375 -34.31 8.01 -10.54
C THR A 375 -33.71 8.97 -11.56
N ARG A 376 -33.35 8.46 -12.74
CA ARG A 376 -32.92 9.27 -13.89
C ARG A 376 -33.93 10.35 -14.27
N LYS A 377 -35.23 10.12 -14.03
CA LYS A 377 -36.30 11.11 -14.25
C LYS A 377 -36.23 12.22 -13.21
N GLU A 378 -36.23 11.88 -11.91
CA GLU A 378 -36.13 12.85 -10.81
C GLU A 378 -34.83 13.65 -10.89
N GLN A 379 -33.70 13.03 -11.23
CA GLN A 379 -32.44 13.76 -11.43
C GLN A 379 -32.51 14.70 -12.64
N GLN A 380 -33.14 14.29 -13.76
CA GLN A 380 -33.42 15.21 -14.87
C GLN A 380 -34.38 16.33 -14.48
N GLU A 381 -35.24 16.13 -13.48
CA GLU A 381 -36.16 17.14 -12.96
C GLU A 381 -35.46 18.10 -11.98
N ASN A 382 -34.62 17.61 -11.06
CA ASN A 382 -33.73 18.40 -10.21
C ASN A 382 -32.68 19.20 -11.00
N THR A 383 -32.33 18.72 -12.20
CA THR A 383 -31.43 19.38 -13.16
C THR A 383 -32.20 20.20 -14.22
N LYS A 384 -33.53 20.20 -14.24
CA LYS A 384 -34.29 21.32 -14.85
C LYS A 384 -34.19 22.46 -13.82
N SER A 385 -33.83 23.66 -14.28
CA SER A 385 -33.52 24.79 -13.40
C SER A 385 -34.68 25.08 -12.45
N ALA A 386 -34.35 25.44 -11.21
CA ALA A 386 -35.32 26.01 -10.28
C ALA A 386 -36.05 27.18 -10.97
N ASP A 387 -37.38 27.13 -10.95
CA ASP A 387 -38.40 28.15 -11.23
C ASP A 387 -38.04 29.33 -12.16
N GLY A 388 -37.37 29.04 -13.27
CA GLY A 388 -37.27 29.95 -14.42
C GLY A 388 -35.92 30.00 -15.11
N GLU A 389 -34.83 29.71 -14.41
CA GLU A 389 -33.49 30.11 -14.91
C GLU A 389 -33.04 29.41 -16.20
N ARG A 390 -32.27 30.16 -17.00
CA ARG A 390 -31.69 29.71 -18.27
C ARG A 390 -30.28 29.15 -18.05
N LYS A 391 -30.03 27.93 -18.53
CA LYS A 391 -28.69 27.31 -18.46
C LYS A 391 -27.65 28.08 -19.28
N ALA A 392 -26.40 28.02 -18.82
CA ALA A 392 -25.24 28.43 -19.59
C ALA A 392 -25.17 27.71 -20.96
N ARG A 393 -24.59 28.38 -21.97
CA ARG A 393 -24.52 27.86 -23.33
C ARG A 393 -23.56 26.66 -23.41
N SER A 394 -23.91 25.66 -24.23
CA SER A 394 -22.97 24.58 -24.56
C SER A 394 -21.70 25.14 -25.21
N LYS A 395 -20.54 24.53 -24.92
CA LYS A 395 -19.27 24.80 -25.62
C LYS A 395 -19.35 24.54 -27.13
N SER A 396 -20.33 23.76 -27.59
CA SER A 396 -20.61 23.49 -29.00
C SER A 396 -21.66 24.41 -29.65
N ALA A 397 -22.23 25.37 -28.91
CA ALA A 397 -23.16 26.34 -29.48
C ALA A 397 -22.41 27.37 -30.35
N LYS A 398 -22.99 27.76 -31.49
CA LYS A 398 -22.47 28.87 -32.32
C LYS A 398 -22.25 30.12 -31.45
N PRO A 399 -21.22 30.96 -31.71
CA PRO A 399 -21.04 32.22 -30.98
C PRO A 399 -22.32 33.07 -31.04
N LEU A 400 -22.53 33.89 -30.02
CA LEU A 400 -23.56 34.92 -30.09
C LEU A 400 -23.06 36.07 -30.98
N PRO A 401 -23.97 36.83 -31.61
CA PRO A 401 -23.61 38.05 -32.32
C PRO A 401 -23.25 39.15 -31.30
N ASP A 402 -22.42 40.10 -31.73
CA ASP A 402 -21.91 41.16 -30.85
C ASP A 402 -23.05 41.97 -30.22
N GLY A 403 -22.90 42.29 -28.93
CA GLY A 403 -23.92 42.97 -28.13
C GLY A 403 -25.04 42.08 -27.59
N ILE A 404 -25.07 40.76 -27.90
CA ILE A 404 -26.04 39.82 -27.31
C ILE A 404 -25.32 38.86 -26.33
N THR A 405 -25.71 38.88 -25.06
CA THR A 405 -25.26 37.95 -24.01
C THR A 405 -26.22 36.76 -23.85
N ASN A 406 -25.92 35.80 -22.96
CA ASN A 406 -26.80 34.63 -22.79
C ASN A 406 -28.03 34.92 -21.92
N ASP A 407 -27.84 35.79 -20.94
CA ASP A 407 -28.79 36.32 -19.95
C ASP A 407 -29.89 37.18 -20.60
N MET A 408 -29.61 37.89 -21.70
CA MET A 408 -30.63 38.61 -22.48
C MET A 408 -31.70 37.72 -23.15
N MET A 409 -31.51 36.39 -23.19
CA MET A 409 -32.50 35.43 -23.71
C MET A 409 -33.28 34.78 -22.56
N LYS A 410 -34.61 34.69 -22.69
CA LYS A 410 -35.45 33.86 -21.80
C LYS A 410 -35.16 32.35 -21.99
N LYS A 411 -35.75 31.51 -21.13
CA LYS A 411 -35.70 30.03 -21.23
C LYS A 411 -36.20 29.57 -22.62
N TYR A 412 -35.72 28.43 -23.12
CA TYR A 412 -36.07 27.84 -24.43
C TYR A 412 -35.72 28.66 -25.71
N ILE A 413 -35.30 29.92 -25.61
CA ILE A 413 -34.89 30.72 -26.78
C ILE A 413 -33.52 30.28 -27.32
N VAL A 414 -33.39 30.13 -28.64
CA VAL A 414 -32.15 29.70 -29.31
C VAL A 414 -31.82 30.61 -30.49
N TYR A 415 -30.62 31.19 -30.48
CA TYR A 415 -30.04 31.95 -31.59
C TYR A 415 -29.62 31.01 -32.74
N TYR A 416 -29.96 31.38 -33.98
CA TYR A 416 -29.58 30.70 -35.21
C TYR A 416 -28.97 31.67 -36.23
N LYS A 417 -27.80 31.29 -36.76
CA LYS A 417 -27.19 31.82 -37.99
C LYS A 417 -27.17 30.72 -39.04
N GLU A 418 -27.85 30.92 -40.18
CA GLU A 418 -27.93 29.94 -41.27
C GLU A 418 -27.56 30.58 -42.62
N CYS A 419 -26.79 29.86 -43.43
CA CYS A 419 -26.58 30.21 -44.84
C CYS A 419 -27.82 29.76 -45.62
N TYR A 420 -28.52 30.68 -46.26
CA TYR A 420 -29.76 30.38 -47.00
C TYR A 420 -29.58 30.42 -48.53
N ASN A 421 -28.49 31.01 -49.01
CA ASN A 421 -28.02 30.85 -50.39
C ASN A 421 -26.50 30.65 -50.35
N LYS A 422 -26.04 29.43 -50.71
CA LYS A 422 -24.62 29.05 -50.64
C LYS A 422 -23.79 29.70 -51.75
N GLU A 423 -24.33 29.75 -52.98
CA GLU A 423 -23.67 30.31 -54.17
C GLU A 423 -23.30 31.79 -53.99
N LYS A 424 -24.19 32.55 -53.35
CA LYS A 424 -24.02 33.98 -53.04
C LYS A 424 -23.52 34.23 -51.61
N ASN A 425 -23.16 33.16 -50.88
CA ASN A 425 -22.68 33.17 -49.50
C ASN A 425 -23.55 34.00 -48.53
N LEU A 426 -24.88 33.98 -48.70
CA LEU A 426 -25.82 34.83 -47.96
C LEU A 426 -26.29 34.15 -46.66
N TYR A 427 -26.13 34.86 -45.55
CA TYR A 427 -26.55 34.43 -44.22
C TYR A 427 -27.76 35.22 -43.73
N ARG A 428 -28.52 34.61 -42.83
CA ARG A 428 -29.57 35.28 -42.05
C ARG A 428 -29.53 34.81 -40.60
N GLU A 429 -29.90 35.73 -39.71
CA GLU A 429 -29.81 35.57 -38.26
C GLU A 429 -31.16 35.86 -37.60
N PHE A 430 -31.58 34.96 -36.72
CA PHE A 430 -32.90 34.93 -36.11
C PHE A 430 -32.88 34.11 -34.81
N PHE A 431 -33.95 34.22 -34.02
CA PHE A 431 -34.18 33.40 -32.84
C PHE A 431 -35.35 32.44 -33.04
N LYS A 432 -35.36 31.37 -32.25
CA LYS A 432 -36.48 30.43 -32.13
C LYS A 432 -36.83 30.21 -30.67
N ILE A 433 -38.04 29.73 -30.40
CA ILE A 433 -38.39 29.09 -29.13
C ILE A 433 -38.50 27.59 -29.40
N GLU A 434 -37.59 26.78 -28.85
CA GLU A 434 -37.54 25.33 -29.08
C GLU A 434 -37.89 24.54 -27.81
N LYS A 435 -38.72 23.49 -27.92
CA LYS A 435 -39.07 22.56 -26.82
C LYS A 435 -39.82 23.19 -25.65
N HIS A 436 -40.55 24.29 -25.88
CA HIS A 436 -41.43 24.89 -24.89
C HIS A 436 -42.67 24.00 -24.65
N PRO A 437 -43.13 23.75 -23.40
CA PRO A 437 -44.25 22.84 -23.14
C PRO A 437 -45.56 23.22 -23.83
N LYS A 438 -45.84 24.51 -24.02
CA LYS A 438 -47.03 25.02 -24.74
C LYS A 438 -46.87 25.11 -26.27
N LEU A 439 -45.84 24.50 -26.86
CA LEU A 439 -45.58 24.53 -28.32
C LEU A 439 -45.35 23.12 -28.89
N GLU A 440 -46.25 22.65 -29.76
CA GLU A 440 -46.04 21.41 -30.54
C GLU A 440 -44.90 21.53 -31.57
N LYS A 441 -44.71 22.74 -32.12
CA LYS A 441 -43.71 23.04 -33.15
C LYS A 441 -42.90 24.27 -32.71
N PRO A 442 -41.58 24.32 -32.98
CA PRO A 442 -40.77 25.48 -32.63
C PRO A 442 -41.31 26.77 -33.25
N TRP A 443 -41.50 27.80 -32.44
CA TRP A 443 -41.75 29.14 -32.94
C TRP A 443 -40.46 29.73 -33.51
N ILE A 444 -40.57 30.50 -34.59
CA ILE A 444 -39.43 31.03 -35.36
C ILE A 444 -39.68 32.54 -35.58
N GLY A 445 -38.82 33.38 -35.00
CA GLY A 445 -38.88 34.82 -35.17
C GLY A 445 -38.35 35.30 -36.51
N SER A 446 -38.37 36.61 -36.73
CA SER A 446 -38.12 37.21 -38.04
C SER A 446 -36.74 36.87 -38.61
N LYS A 447 -36.76 36.22 -39.79
CA LYS A 447 -35.56 35.92 -40.59
C LYS A 447 -35.12 37.06 -41.51
N SER A 448 -35.74 38.24 -41.40
CA SER A 448 -35.44 39.39 -42.27
C SER A 448 -34.12 40.05 -41.88
N ASN A 449 -33.23 40.30 -42.85
CA ASN A 449 -32.00 41.07 -42.62
C ASN A 449 -32.28 42.60 -42.51
N LYS A 450 -33.54 43.05 -42.64
CA LYS A 450 -33.93 44.46 -42.40
C LYS A 450 -34.23 44.78 -40.92
N ILE A 451 -34.32 43.77 -40.06
CA ILE A 451 -34.63 43.93 -38.62
C ILE A 451 -33.37 43.64 -37.83
N SER A 452 -33.07 44.46 -36.81
CA SER A 452 -31.85 44.30 -36.00
C SER A 452 -31.88 42.99 -35.20
N ILE A 453 -30.70 42.58 -34.72
CA ILE A 453 -30.61 41.35 -33.91
C ILE A 453 -31.17 41.54 -32.50
N ILE A 454 -31.19 42.77 -31.97
CA ILE A 454 -31.80 43.11 -30.68
C ILE A 454 -33.33 43.04 -30.81
N ASP A 455 -33.91 43.62 -31.86
CA ASP A 455 -35.37 43.61 -32.07
C ASP A 455 -35.91 42.18 -32.21
N LYS A 456 -35.18 41.29 -32.90
CA LYS A 456 -35.52 39.85 -33.01
C LYS A 456 -35.41 39.09 -31.69
N LEU A 457 -34.56 39.56 -30.78
CA LEU A 457 -34.47 39.00 -29.43
C LEU A 457 -35.65 39.48 -28.59
N THR A 458 -36.01 40.77 -28.68
CA THR A 458 -37.22 41.34 -28.07
C THR A 458 -38.49 40.63 -28.58
N GLU A 459 -38.60 40.39 -29.89
CA GLU A 459 -39.68 39.59 -30.51
C GLU A 459 -39.79 38.20 -29.87
N ALA A 460 -38.66 37.49 -29.74
CA ALA A 460 -38.61 36.15 -29.15
C ALA A 460 -38.88 36.12 -27.64
N ASN A 461 -38.39 37.12 -26.89
CA ASN A 461 -38.64 37.26 -25.45
C ASN A 461 -40.12 37.57 -25.19
N ASN A 462 -40.72 38.51 -25.94
CA ASN A 462 -42.15 38.83 -25.84
C ASN A 462 -43.03 37.61 -26.18
N GLN A 463 -42.67 36.86 -27.22
CA GLN A 463 -43.39 35.63 -27.56
C GLN A 463 -43.22 34.53 -26.49
N PHE A 464 -42.07 34.45 -25.81
CA PHE A 464 -41.89 33.53 -24.68
C PHE A 464 -42.74 33.95 -23.46
N ASP A 465 -42.85 35.25 -23.18
CA ASP A 465 -43.66 35.75 -22.07
C ASP A 465 -45.17 35.55 -22.35
N LEU A 466 -45.62 35.60 -23.61
CA LEU A 466 -46.96 35.16 -24.03
C LEU A 466 -47.20 33.63 -23.94
N LEU A 467 -46.12 32.84 -23.82
CA LEU A 467 -46.19 31.38 -23.70
C LEU A 467 -45.97 30.88 -22.26
N SER A 468 -45.54 31.75 -21.35
CA SER A 468 -45.36 31.44 -19.91
C SER A 468 -46.71 31.17 -19.24
#